data_AF-A0A961I8Z6-F1
#
_entry.id   AF-A0A961I8Z6-F1
#
_cell.length_a   1.000
_cell.length_b   1.000
_cell.length_c   1.000
_cell.angle_alpha   90.00
_cell.angle_beta   90.00
_cell.angle_gamma   90.00
#
_symmetry.space_group_name_H-M   'P 1'
#
loop_
_entity.id
_entity.type
_entity.pdbx_description
1 polymer ?
#
loop_
_entity_poly.entity_id
_entity_poly.type
_entity_poly.pdbx_seq_one_letter_code
_entity_poly.pdbx_strand_id
1 'polypeptide(L)'
;MSKRQKSISYRLKDVTKCPVCNFEHYREQMHSGGGRLIAGKLTRELRRLYEISKKFGRVYPMAYTIIVCPQCLYSSFQNDFNKLESDEATTLKNGSMARRQGIEKIVGPVDFNEDRNLVLGAASYVLAIDCYQKRGMDVAPTPKKAICAIRGAWLFGDMEEEFPGLGFKKIQDLLYMKAVQYYSPTLEIMSNGREPHEQFINLMGPD
;
A
#
# COMPACT_ATOMS: atom_id res chain seq x y z
N MET A 1 -27.89 -2.00 25.36
CA MET A 1 -27.34 -3.00 24.43
C MET A 1 -26.32 -2.31 23.52
N SER A 2 -25.02 -2.55 23.73
CA SER A 2 -23.96 -1.97 22.90
C SER A 2 -24.07 -2.55 21.48
N LYS A 3 -24.39 -1.69 20.49
CA LYS A 3 -24.37 -2.09 19.08
C LYS A 3 -22.95 -2.53 18.75
N ARG A 4 -22.70 -3.84 18.61
CA ARG A 4 -21.44 -4.35 18.04
C ARG A 4 -21.19 -3.62 16.73
N GLN A 5 -20.15 -2.79 16.71
CA GLN A 5 -19.71 -2.10 15.52
C GLN A 5 -19.38 -3.17 14.48
N LYS A 6 -20.04 -3.11 13.32
CA LYS A 6 -19.85 -4.15 12.29
C LYS A 6 -18.46 -3.98 11.70
N SER A 7 -17.71 -5.07 11.56
CA SER A 7 -16.33 -5.03 11.06
C SER A 7 -16.25 -4.53 9.61
N ILE A 8 -15.20 -3.76 9.34
CA ILE A 8 -14.83 -3.25 8.01
C ILE A 8 -14.06 -4.32 7.24
N SER A 9 -13.22 -5.06 7.95
CA SER A 9 -12.33 -6.09 7.44
C SER A 9 -12.43 -7.39 8.24
N TYR A 10 -11.74 -8.41 7.75
CA TYR A 10 -11.56 -9.72 8.38
C TYR A 10 -10.19 -10.27 8.03
N ARG A 11 -9.63 -11.12 8.90
CA ARG A 11 -8.43 -11.89 8.60
C ARG A 11 -8.81 -13.18 7.87
N LEU A 12 -8.05 -13.52 6.83
CA LEU A 12 -8.18 -14.79 6.14
C LEU A 12 -7.94 -15.97 7.10
N LYS A 13 -8.54 -17.12 6.79
CA LYS A 13 -8.27 -18.37 7.52
C LYS A 13 -6.97 -19.02 7.07
N ASP A 14 -6.57 -18.79 5.82
CA ASP A 14 -5.35 -19.34 5.28
C ASP A 14 -4.14 -18.57 5.81
N VAL A 15 -3.18 -19.31 6.35
CA VAL A 15 -1.93 -18.76 6.85
C VAL A 15 -1.10 -18.25 5.67
N THR A 16 -0.67 -17.00 5.73
CA THR A 16 0.31 -16.43 4.80
C THR A 16 1.69 -16.51 5.43
N LYS A 17 2.61 -17.22 4.77
CA LYS A 17 4.01 -17.28 5.18
C LYS A 17 4.82 -16.23 4.44
N CYS A 18 5.50 -15.34 5.17
CA CYS A 18 6.33 -14.32 4.56
C CYS A 18 7.59 -14.93 3.90
N PRO A 19 7.87 -14.69 2.61
CA PRO A 19 9.04 -15.27 1.95
C PRO A 19 10.38 -14.65 2.39
N VAL A 20 10.35 -13.50 3.07
CA VAL A 20 11.55 -12.80 3.54
C VAL A 20 12.01 -13.29 4.92
N CYS A 21 11.06 -13.47 5.85
CA CYS A 21 11.38 -13.78 7.25
C CYS A 21 10.72 -15.06 7.78
N ASN A 22 9.95 -15.77 6.95
CA ASN A 22 9.18 -16.96 7.31
C ASN A 22 8.11 -16.77 8.40
N PHE A 23 7.84 -15.54 8.81
CA PHE A 23 6.78 -15.26 9.77
C PHE A 23 5.41 -15.62 9.17
N GLU A 24 4.63 -16.37 9.93
CA GLU A 24 3.28 -16.79 9.59
C GLU A 24 2.28 -15.79 10.15
N HIS A 25 1.41 -15.28 9.29
CA HIS A 25 0.38 -14.32 9.67
C HIS A 25 -0.88 -14.50 8.84
N TYR A 26 -2.00 -14.00 9.35
CA TYR A 26 -3.26 -14.00 8.62
C TYR A 26 -3.43 -12.67 7.90
N ARG A 27 -3.55 -12.72 6.57
CA ARG A 27 -3.76 -11.52 5.77
C ARG A 27 -5.13 -10.91 6.07
N GLU A 28 -5.15 -9.64 6.41
CA GLU A 28 -6.37 -8.87 6.53
C GLU A 28 -6.92 -8.48 5.14
N GLN A 29 -8.22 -8.61 4.96
CA GLN A 29 -8.94 -8.16 3.77
C GLN A 29 -10.18 -7.37 4.16
N MET A 30 -10.51 -6.36 3.37
CA MET A 30 -11.76 -5.64 3.53
C MET A 30 -12.94 -6.50 3.08
N HIS A 31 -14.07 -6.41 3.78
CA HIS A 31 -15.31 -7.04 3.30
C HIS A 31 -15.81 -6.36 2.02
N SER A 32 -16.23 -7.16 1.03
CA SER A 32 -16.96 -6.66 -0.13
C SER A 32 -18.45 -6.47 0.18
N GLY A 33 -19.04 -5.38 -0.33
CA GLY A 33 -20.47 -5.11 -0.25
C GLY A 33 -21.03 -4.68 1.12
N GLY A 34 -22.36 -4.72 1.25
CA GLY A 34 -23.08 -4.39 2.48
C GLY A 34 -23.14 -2.89 2.83
N GLY A 35 -22.97 -2.01 1.84
CA GLY A 35 -23.00 -0.55 2.01
C GLY A 35 -21.80 0.02 2.76
N ARG A 36 -20.68 -0.71 2.82
CA ARG A 36 -19.41 -0.25 3.42
C ARG A 36 -18.72 0.79 2.54
N LEU A 37 -18.79 0.58 1.22
CA LEU A 37 -18.23 1.49 0.22
C LEU A 37 -19.38 2.22 -0.46
N ILE A 38 -19.44 3.52 -0.25
CA ILE A 38 -20.35 4.42 -0.96
C ILE A 38 -19.47 5.19 -1.93
N ALA A 39 -19.45 4.75 -3.19
CA ALA A 39 -18.59 5.35 -4.21
C ALA A 39 -19.05 6.77 -4.51
N GLY A 40 -18.13 7.72 -4.34
CA GLY A 40 -18.32 9.12 -4.68
C GLY A 40 -17.66 9.48 -6.02
N LYS A 41 -17.30 10.76 -6.13
CA LYS A 41 -16.69 11.33 -7.33
C LYS A 41 -15.33 10.70 -7.63
N LEU A 42 -15.03 10.55 -8.91
CA LEU A 42 -13.67 10.26 -9.38
C LEU A 42 -12.92 11.59 -9.52
N THR A 43 -11.73 11.68 -8.95
CA THR A 43 -10.88 12.86 -9.14
C THR A 43 -10.22 12.83 -10.53
N ARG A 44 -9.60 13.94 -10.93
CA ARG A 44 -8.80 14.00 -12.16
C ARG A 44 -7.58 13.07 -12.13
N GLU A 45 -7.14 12.69 -10.94
CA GLU A 45 -6.02 11.76 -10.73
C GLU A 45 -6.47 10.29 -10.77
N LEU A 46 -7.74 10.02 -11.13
CA LEU A 46 -8.34 8.68 -11.11
C LEU A 46 -8.47 8.08 -9.70
N ARG A 47 -8.43 8.91 -8.66
CA ARG A 47 -8.76 8.48 -7.30
C ARG A 47 -10.27 8.43 -7.12
N ARG A 48 -10.80 7.30 -6.67
CA ARG A 48 -12.18 7.21 -6.20
C ARG A 48 -12.29 7.79 -4.78
N LEU A 49 -13.15 8.79 -4.60
CA LEU A 49 -13.54 9.24 -3.27
C LEU A 49 -14.67 8.36 -2.74
N TYR A 50 -14.70 8.15 -1.42
CA TYR A 50 -15.76 7.39 -0.76
C TYR A 50 -16.48 8.26 0.25
N GLU A 51 -17.81 8.23 0.22
CA GLU A 51 -18.63 8.94 1.20
C GLU A 51 -18.59 8.23 2.55
N ILE A 52 -18.71 9.02 3.62
CA ILE A 52 -18.70 8.51 4.99
C ILE A 52 -19.97 7.68 5.21
N SER A 53 -19.79 6.40 5.56
CA SER A 53 -20.90 5.52 5.88
C SER A 53 -21.48 5.87 7.25
N LYS A 54 -22.80 6.10 7.34
CA LYS A 54 -23.49 6.28 8.63
C LYS A 54 -23.29 5.11 9.60
N LYS A 55 -22.98 3.92 9.07
CA LYS A 55 -22.88 2.67 9.84
C LYS A 55 -21.45 2.25 10.14
N PHE A 56 -20.51 2.53 9.23
CA PHE A 56 -19.12 2.08 9.32
C PHE A 56 -18.14 3.24 9.52
N GLY A 57 -18.60 4.49 9.46
CA GLY A 57 -17.74 5.67 9.45
C GLY A 57 -17.02 5.82 8.12
N ARG A 58 -15.87 6.49 8.17
CA ARG A 58 -14.99 6.67 7.01
C ARG A 58 -14.22 5.36 6.76
N VAL A 59 -14.18 4.92 5.51
CA VAL A 59 -13.52 3.67 5.10
C VAL A 59 -12.52 4.00 4.00
N TYR A 60 -11.34 3.40 4.08
CA TYR A 60 -10.23 3.63 3.15
C TYR A 60 -9.88 2.32 2.42
N PRO A 61 -10.49 2.00 1.26
CA PRO A 61 -10.28 0.74 0.55
C PRO A 61 -8.82 0.47 0.18
N MET A 62 -8.10 1.51 -0.25
CA MET A 62 -6.68 1.45 -0.60
C MET A 62 -5.79 0.94 0.53
N ALA A 63 -6.20 1.12 1.79
CA ALA A 63 -5.41 0.65 2.93
C ALA A 63 -5.21 -0.88 2.93
N TYR A 64 -6.05 -1.61 2.18
CA TYR A 64 -6.05 -3.08 2.10
C TYR A 64 -5.40 -3.64 0.82
N THR A 65 -4.92 -2.78 -0.10
CA THR A 65 -4.36 -3.23 -1.39
C THR A 65 -2.96 -3.84 -1.26
N ILE A 66 -2.13 -3.28 -0.38
CA ILE A 66 -0.76 -3.72 -0.16
C ILE A 66 -0.72 -4.76 0.97
N ILE A 67 -0.09 -5.89 0.70
CA ILE A 67 0.22 -6.89 1.71
C ILE A 67 1.48 -6.45 2.43
N VAL A 68 1.47 -6.51 3.76
CA VAL A 68 2.62 -6.20 4.61
C VAL A 68 2.84 -7.34 5.58
N CYS A 69 4.08 -7.83 5.68
CA CYS A 69 4.47 -8.74 6.74
C CYS A 69 4.61 -7.97 8.07
N PRO A 70 3.90 -8.34 9.14
CA PRO A 70 3.96 -7.61 10.41
C PRO A 70 5.33 -7.67 11.10
N GLN A 71 6.11 -8.72 10.84
CA GLN A 71 7.42 -8.90 11.46
C GLN A 71 8.50 -8.05 10.78
N CYS A 72 8.75 -8.28 9.48
CA CYS A 72 9.86 -7.64 8.75
C CYS A 72 9.46 -6.43 7.89
N LEU A 73 8.16 -6.08 7.86
CA LEU A 73 7.59 -4.99 7.06
C LEU A 73 7.81 -5.12 5.55
N TYR A 74 8.15 -6.32 5.06
CA TYR A 74 8.14 -6.60 3.63
C TYR A 74 6.75 -6.34 3.06
N SER A 75 6.69 -5.51 2.02
CA SER A 75 5.45 -4.99 1.48
C SER A 75 5.42 -5.08 -0.05
N SER A 76 4.31 -5.55 -0.60
CA SER A 76 4.12 -5.64 -2.05
C SER A 76 2.65 -5.72 -2.43
N PHE A 77 2.35 -5.59 -3.73
CA PHE A 77 1.07 -6.03 -4.26
C PHE A 77 0.90 -7.55 -4.07
N GLN A 78 -0.36 -7.99 -3.97
CA GLN A 78 -0.70 -9.39 -3.71
C GLN A 78 -0.07 -10.36 -4.71
N ASN A 79 -0.06 -10.02 -6.00
CA ASN A 79 0.44 -10.89 -7.05
C ASN A 79 1.97 -11.08 -7.02
N ASP A 80 2.69 -10.24 -6.28
CA ASP A 80 4.14 -10.27 -6.18
C ASP A 80 4.64 -10.78 -4.83
N PHE A 81 3.75 -10.94 -3.84
CA PHE A 81 4.16 -11.17 -2.46
C PHE A 81 5.02 -12.42 -2.33
N ASN A 82 4.59 -13.52 -2.95
CA ASN A 82 5.30 -14.81 -2.94
C ASN A 82 6.25 -15.02 -4.13
N LYS A 83 6.40 -14.03 -5.02
CA LYS A 83 7.34 -14.10 -6.14
C LYS A 83 8.58 -13.36 -5.74
N LEU A 84 9.58 -14.03 -5.16
CA LEU A 84 10.78 -13.37 -4.68
C LEU A 84 11.98 -14.26 -4.93
N GLU A 85 13.01 -13.72 -5.59
CA GLU A 85 14.26 -14.44 -5.79
C GLU A 85 15.05 -14.54 -4.47
N SER A 86 15.90 -15.54 -4.33
CA SER A 86 16.65 -15.79 -3.08
C SER A 86 17.50 -14.59 -2.64
N ASP A 87 18.12 -13.92 -3.60
CA ASP A 87 19.01 -12.78 -3.35
C ASP A 87 18.22 -11.53 -2.96
N GLU A 88 17.04 -11.33 -3.57
CA GLU A 88 16.09 -10.29 -3.18
C GLU A 88 15.59 -10.50 -1.75
N ALA A 89 15.21 -11.74 -1.41
CA ALA A 89 14.75 -12.12 -0.08
C ALA A 89 15.80 -11.81 0.99
N THR A 90 17.06 -12.14 0.71
CA THR A 90 18.20 -11.90 1.60
C THR A 90 18.43 -10.40 1.79
N THR A 91 18.41 -9.62 0.70
CA THR A 91 18.55 -8.16 0.75
C THR A 91 17.42 -7.50 1.55
N LEU A 92 16.18 -7.93 1.32
CA LEU A 92 15.00 -7.40 2.00
C LEU A 92 14.98 -7.76 3.50
N LYS A 93 15.51 -8.92 3.87
CA LYS A 93 15.64 -9.37 5.26
C LYS A 93 16.66 -8.53 6.01
N ASN A 94 17.83 -8.31 5.40
CA ASN A 94 18.91 -7.50 5.99
C ASN A 94 18.48 -6.03 6.19
N GLY A 95 17.63 -5.50 5.31
CA GLY A 95 17.09 -4.14 5.41
C GLY A 95 15.92 -3.96 6.39
N SER A 96 15.44 -5.01 7.05
CA SER A 96 14.20 -4.96 7.86
C SER A 96 14.19 -3.91 8.98
N MET A 97 15.28 -3.79 9.74
CA MET A 97 15.38 -2.79 10.81
C MET A 97 15.41 -1.36 10.27
N ALA A 98 16.18 -1.12 9.20
CA ALA A 98 16.27 0.20 8.57
C ALA A 98 14.92 0.63 8.01
N ARG A 99 14.18 -0.30 7.39
CA ARG A 99 12.81 -0.09 6.90
C ARG A 99 11.86 0.31 8.01
N ARG A 100 11.88 -0.41 9.15
CA ARG A 100 11.06 -0.10 10.33
C ARG A 100 11.38 1.29 10.88
N GLN A 101 12.66 1.58 11.13
CA GLN A 101 13.07 2.91 11.62
C GLN A 101 12.71 4.03 10.64
N GLY A 102 12.80 3.77 9.33
CA GLY A 102 12.44 4.73 8.29
C GLY A 102 10.97 5.09 8.32
N ILE A 103 10.08 4.08 8.37
CA ILE A 103 8.64 4.34 8.36
C ILE A 103 8.14 4.92 9.69
N GLU A 104 8.67 4.44 10.81
CA GLU A 104 8.22 4.90 12.13
C GLU A 104 8.61 6.36 12.42
N LYS A 105 9.66 6.87 11.76
CA LYS A 105 9.97 8.31 11.77
C LYS A 105 8.92 9.17 11.07
N ILE A 106 8.16 8.60 10.13
CA ILE A 106 7.15 9.33 9.35
C ILE A 106 5.79 9.27 10.04
N VAL A 107 5.37 8.06 10.45
CA VAL A 107 3.98 7.82 10.91
C VAL A 107 3.88 7.40 12.37
N GLY A 108 5.01 7.32 13.09
CA GLY A 108 5.06 6.72 14.42
C GLY A 108 5.12 5.18 14.39
N PRO A 109 5.08 4.53 15.56
CA PRO A 109 5.15 3.07 15.66
C PRO A 109 4.06 2.38 14.81
N VAL A 110 4.46 1.34 14.07
CA VAL A 110 3.53 0.57 13.22
C VAL A 110 3.44 -0.89 13.65
N ASP A 111 2.21 -1.37 13.84
CA ASP A 111 1.91 -2.78 14.04
C ASP A 111 0.86 -3.25 13.02
N PHE A 112 1.26 -4.16 12.14
CA PHE A 112 0.40 -4.74 11.12
C PHE A 112 -0.31 -6.03 11.60
N ASN A 113 -0.17 -6.41 12.88
CA ASN A 113 -1.05 -7.38 13.52
C ASN A 113 -2.38 -6.77 13.92
N GLU A 114 -2.44 -5.45 14.12
CA GLU A 114 -3.67 -4.70 14.39
C GLU A 114 -4.55 -4.57 13.14
N ASP A 115 -5.82 -4.24 13.33
CA ASP A 115 -6.75 -3.98 12.23
C ASP A 115 -6.30 -2.74 11.44
N ARG A 116 -6.28 -2.87 10.11
CA ARG A 116 -5.81 -1.83 9.20
C ARG A 116 -6.63 -0.54 9.36
N ASN A 117 -5.92 0.56 9.52
CA ASN A 117 -6.45 1.92 9.55
C ASN A 117 -5.76 2.79 8.49
N LEU A 118 -6.09 4.08 8.46
CA LEU A 118 -5.50 5.05 7.54
C LEU A 118 -3.96 5.08 7.62
N VAL A 119 -3.42 5.15 8.84
CA VAL A 119 -1.97 5.26 9.09
C VAL A 119 -1.22 4.04 8.55
N LEU A 120 -1.69 2.83 8.88
CA LEU A 120 -1.12 1.58 8.38
C LEU A 120 -1.28 1.46 6.86
N GLY A 121 -2.40 1.94 6.31
CA GLY A 121 -2.64 2.01 4.88
C GLY A 121 -1.62 2.90 4.16
N ALA A 122 -1.45 4.14 4.61
CA ALA A 122 -0.46 5.07 4.06
C ALA A 122 0.97 4.53 4.18
N ALA A 123 1.30 3.97 5.35
CA ALA A 123 2.60 3.37 5.61
C ALA A 123 2.91 2.22 4.64
N SER A 124 1.92 1.38 4.33
CA SER A 124 2.10 0.23 3.45
C SER A 124 2.60 0.62 2.04
N TYR A 125 2.16 1.76 1.51
CA TYR A 125 2.61 2.22 0.19
C TYR A 125 4.06 2.72 0.20
N VAL A 126 4.49 3.42 1.26
CA VAL A 126 5.89 3.83 1.41
C VAL A 126 6.80 2.61 1.58
N LEU A 127 6.37 1.65 2.39
CA LEU A 127 7.07 0.37 2.55
C LEU A 127 7.15 -0.41 1.23
N ALA A 128 6.09 -0.40 0.43
CA ALA A 128 6.08 -1.03 -0.88
C ALA A 128 7.08 -0.38 -1.83
N ILE A 129 7.18 0.96 -1.85
CA ILE A 129 8.19 1.66 -2.65
C ILE A 129 9.60 1.22 -2.26
N ASP A 130 9.91 1.19 -0.96
CA ASP A 130 11.21 0.70 -0.45
C ASP A 130 11.48 -0.76 -0.88
N CYS A 131 10.49 -1.64 -0.76
CA CYS A 131 10.65 -3.03 -1.15
C CYS A 131 10.87 -3.17 -2.66
N TYR A 132 10.08 -2.49 -3.51
CA TYR A 132 10.25 -2.52 -4.97
C TYR A 132 11.55 -1.89 -5.46
N GLN A 133 12.25 -1.06 -4.66
CA GLN A 133 13.61 -0.62 -5.02
C GLN A 133 14.62 -1.78 -5.03
N LYS A 134 14.31 -2.91 -4.36
CA LYS A 134 15.18 -4.08 -4.23
C LYS A 134 14.71 -5.26 -5.09
N ARG A 135 13.77 -5.03 -6.01
CA ARG A 135 13.18 -6.05 -6.88
C ARG A 135 13.73 -5.95 -8.31
N GLY A 136 13.86 -7.10 -8.97
CA GLY A 136 14.21 -7.25 -10.36
C GLY A 136 13.11 -6.81 -11.31
N MET A 137 13.48 -6.62 -12.59
CA MET A 137 12.60 -6.06 -13.61
C MET A 137 11.41 -6.96 -13.97
N ASP A 138 11.49 -8.27 -13.70
CA ASP A 138 10.46 -9.26 -14.04
C ASP A 138 9.11 -9.03 -13.35
N VAL A 139 9.10 -8.29 -12.24
CA VAL A 139 7.86 -7.90 -11.55
C VAL A 139 7.40 -6.48 -11.86
N ALA A 140 7.99 -5.82 -12.85
CA ALA A 140 7.70 -4.43 -13.20
C ALA A 140 7.74 -3.45 -11.99
N PRO A 141 8.88 -3.37 -11.27
CA PRO A 141 9.01 -2.54 -10.09
C PRO A 141 8.86 -1.05 -10.40
N THR A 142 9.23 -0.56 -11.58
CA THR A 142 9.22 0.88 -11.88
C THR A 142 7.81 1.45 -11.94
N PRO A 143 6.88 0.89 -12.75
CA PRO A 143 5.48 1.30 -12.75
C PRO A 143 4.81 1.09 -11.39
N LYS A 144 5.12 -0.02 -10.69
CA LYS A 144 4.53 -0.30 -9.36
C LYS A 144 4.98 0.71 -8.31
N LYS A 145 6.23 1.18 -8.34
CA LYS A 145 6.69 2.31 -7.50
C LYS A 145 5.94 3.60 -7.83
N ALA A 146 5.66 3.88 -9.11
CA ALA A 146 4.89 5.05 -9.52
C ALA A 146 3.47 5.02 -8.95
N ILE A 147 2.81 3.87 -9.08
CA ILE A 147 1.45 3.63 -8.56
C ILE A 147 1.42 3.70 -7.04
N CYS A 148 2.40 3.11 -6.35
CA CYS A 148 2.49 3.23 -4.90
C CYS A 148 2.74 4.66 -4.46
N ALA A 149 3.53 5.44 -5.21
CA ALA A 149 3.80 6.84 -4.90
C ALA A 149 2.54 7.70 -5.00
N ILE A 150 1.77 7.58 -6.09
CA ILE A 150 0.54 8.37 -6.26
C ILE A 150 -0.55 7.96 -5.26
N ARG A 151 -0.79 6.64 -5.06
CA ARG A 151 -1.78 6.15 -4.08
C ARG A 151 -1.36 6.46 -2.64
N GLY A 152 -0.06 6.40 -2.35
CA GLY A 152 0.49 6.87 -1.09
C GLY A 152 0.23 8.35 -0.87
N ALA A 153 0.48 9.20 -1.88
CA ALA A 153 0.22 10.64 -1.80
C ALA A 153 -1.25 10.96 -1.46
N TRP A 154 -2.20 10.17 -1.99
CA TRP A 154 -3.61 10.28 -1.66
C TRP A 154 -3.90 9.99 -0.19
N LEU A 155 -3.40 8.87 0.35
CA LEU A 155 -3.62 8.52 1.76
C LEU A 155 -2.90 9.48 2.71
N PHE A 156 -1.72 9.98 2.37
CA PHE A 156 -1.07 11.05 3.16
C PHE A 156 -1.83 12.37 3.10
N GLY A 157 -2.56 12.64 2.00
CA GLY A 157 -3.53 13.73 1.92
C GLY A 157 -4.66 13.56 2.93
N ASP A 158 -5.24 12.36 3.00
CA ASP A 158 -6.27 12.05 4.00
C ASP A 158 -5.71 12.16 5.43
N MET A 159 -4.45 11.78 5.65
CA MET A 159 -3.79 11.92 6.95
C MET A 159 -3.58 13.38 7.33
N GLU A 160 -3.27 14.27 6.39
CA GLU A 160 -3.20 15.70 6.68
C GLU A 160 -4.59 16.28 7.03
N GLU A 161 -5.65 15.82 6.35
CA GLU A 161 -7.01 16.23 6.69
C GLU A 161 -7.44 15.74 8.08
N GLU A 162 -7.08 14.51 8.46
CA GLU A 162 -7.46 13.89 9.74
C GLU A 162 -6.55 14.35 10.90
N PHE A 163 -5.28 14.63 10.62
CA PHE A 163 -4.26 15.03 11.60
C PHE A 163 -3.48 16.28 11.11
N PRO A 164 -4.15 17.44 11.04
CA PRO A 164 -3.55 18.65 10.46
C PRO A 164 -2.34 19.13 11.27
N GLY A 165 -1.31 19.62 10.57
CA GLY A 165 -0.14 20.25 11.18
C GLY A 165 0.97 19.29 11.64
N LEU A 166 0.80 17.96 11.47
CA LEU A 166 1.86 16.98 11.72
C LEU A 166 2.86 16.85 10.56
N GLY A 167 2.65 17.58 9.46
CA GLY A 167 3.56 17.65 8.33
C GLY A 167 3.34 16.59 7.26
N PHE A 168 2.20 15.88 7.29
CA PHE A 168 1.84 14.89 6.27
C PHE A 168 1.67 15.51 4.88
N LYS A 169 1.32 16.80 4.81
CA LYS A 169 1.33 17.56 3.55
C LYS A 169 2.67 17.50 2.82
N LYS A 170 3.78 17.63 3.55
CA LYS A 170 5.14 17.56 2.95
C LYS A 170 5.44 16.17 2.40
N ILE A 171 4.96 15.13 3.07
CA ILE A 171 5.11 13.74 2.62
C ILE A 171 4.25 13.49 1.38
N GLN A 172 3.01 13.99 1.36
CA GLN A 172 2.14 13.96 0.18
C GLN A 172 2.85 14.61 -1.02
N ASP A 173 3.38 15.82 -0.86
CA ASP A 173 4.04 16.55 -1.96
C ASP A 173 5.30 15.82 -2.44
N LEU A 174 6.09 15.25 -1.51
CA LEU A 174 7.23 14.40 -1.84
C LEU A 174 6.81 13.17 -2.65
N LEU A 175 5.72 12.51 -2.27
CA LEU A 175 5.22 11.33 -2.97
C LEU A 175 4.67 11.68 -4.36
N TYR A 176 4.03 12.83 -4.54
CA TYR A 176 3.66 13.33 -5.88
C TYR A 176 4.90 13.56 -6.76
N MET A 177 5.95 14.19 -6.23
CA MET A 177 7.21 14.34 -6.97
C MET A 177 7.82 12.99 -7.33
N LYS A 178 7.80 12.00 -6.42
CA LYS A 178 8.27 10.64 -6.68
C LYS A 178 7.41 9.94 -7.74
N ALA A 179 6.10 10.13 -7.74
CA ALA A 179 5.22 9.58 -8.74
C ALA A 179 5.61 10.06 -10.14
N VAL A 180 5.84 11.38 -10.32
CA VAL A 180 6.31 11.94 -11.60
C VAL A 180 7.65 11.33 -12.01
N GLN A 181 8.61 11.22 -11.09
CA GLN A 181 9.92 10.62 -11.35
C GLN A 181 9.83 9.16 -11.82
N TYR A 182 8.89 8.37 -11.28
CA TYR A 182 8.72 6.96 -11.67
C TYR A 182 7.80 6.77 -12.88
N TYR A 183 6.83 7.67 -13.11
CA TYR A 183 5.97 7.61 -14.30
C TYR A 183 6.70 7.98 -15.59
N SER A 184 7.67 8.90 -15.53
CA SER A 184 8.46 9.28 -16.71
C SER A 184 9.10 8.07 -17.42
N PRO A 185 9.89 7.20 -16.75
CA PRO A 185 10.43 5.99 -17.39
C PRO A 185 9.35 4.93 -17.66
N THR A 186 8.20 4.97 -16.98
CA THR A 186 7.10 4.02 -17.24
C THR A 186 6.55 4.19 -18.66
N LEU A 187 6.47 5.41 -19.18
CA LEU A 187 6.04 5.65 -20.56
C LEU A 187 7.00 5.02 -21.58
N GLU A 188 8.31 5.11 -21.34
CA GLU A 188 9.32 4.47 -22.18
C GLU A 188 9.25 2.94 -22.07
N ILE A 189 9.08 2.41 -20.85
CA ILE A 189 8.88 0.98 -20.59
C ILE A 189 7.66 0.46 -21.35
N MET A 190 6.56 1.21 -21.36
CA MET A 190 5.36 0.91 -22.12
C MET A 190 5.60 0.85 -23.64
N SER A 191 6.64 1.52 -24.14
CA SER A 191 7.01 1.45 -25.55
C SER A 191 8.00 0.33 -25.88
N ASN A 192 8.96 0.04 -25.00
CA ASN A 192 10.10 -0.84 -25.31
C ASN A 192 10.04 -2.23 -24.65
N GLY A 193 9.11 -2.45 -23.72
CA GLY A 193 8.93 -3.75 -23.05
C GLY A 193 10.03 -4.12 -22.04
N ARG A 194 10.84 -3.16 -21.59
CA ARG A 194 11.94 -3.41 -20.62
C ARG A 194 11.47 -4.04 -19.30
N GLU A 195 10.24 -3.73 -18.89
CA GLU A 195 9.56 -4.40 -17.79
C GLU A 195 8.18 -4.90 -18.30
N PRO A 196 7.69 -6.06 -17.83
CA PRO A 196 6.50 -6.70 -18.39
C PRO A 196 5.20 -5.95 -18.09
N HIS A 197 4.49 -5.51 -19.14
CA HIS A 197 3.30 -4.66 -19.04
C HIS A 197 2.14 -5.31 -18.30
N GLU A 198 1.94 -6.61 -18.52
CA GLU A 198 0.87 -7.40 -17.90
C GLU A 198 0.94 -7.40 -16.38
N GLN A 199 2.13 -7.16 -15.79
CA GLN A 199 2.31 -7.15 -14.34
C GLN A 199 1.75 -5.89 -13.67
N PHE A 200 1.47 -4.81 -14.39
CA PHE A 200 1.03 -3.55 -13.79
C PHE A 200 -0.17 -2.88 -14.47
N ILE A 201 -0.57 -3.28 -15.68
CA ILE A 201 -1.63 -2.60 -16.43
C ILE A 201 -2.96 -2.51 -15.64
N ASN A 202 -3.32 -3.57 -14.92
CA ASN A 202 -4.54 -3.61 -14.10
C ASN A 202 -4.50 -2.66 -12.90
N LEU A 203 -3.32 -2.15 -12.55
CA LEU A 203 -3.12 -1.22 -11.44
C LEU A 203 -3.17 0.26 -11.88
N MET A 204 -3.09 0.52 -13.19
CA MET A 204 -3.11 1.86 -13.80
C MET A 204 -4.54 2.42 -13.96
N GLY A 205 -5.56 1.59 -13.75
CA GLY A 205 -6.96 2.03 -13.74
C GLY A 205 -7.30 2.89 -12.51
N PRO A 206 -8.53 3.44 -12.47
CA PRO A 206 -9.07 4.07 -11.28
C PRO A 206 -8.98 3.14 -10.07
N ASP A 207 -8.80 3.74 -8.89
CA ASP A 207 -8.94 3.01 -7.64
C ASP A 207 -10.32 2.37 -7.44
#